data_AF-A0A2H6KG64-F1
#
_entry.id   AF-A0A2H6KG64-F1
#
_cell.length_a   1.000
_cell.length_b   1.000
_cell.length_c   1.000
_cell.angle_alpha   90.00
_cell.angle_beta   90.00
_cell.angle_gamma   90.00
#
_symmetry.space_group_name_H-M   'P 1'
#
loop_
_entity.id
_entity.type
_entity.pdbx_description
1 polymer ?
#
loop_
_entity_poly.entity_id
_entity_poly.type
_entity_poly.pdbx_seq_one_letter_code
_entity_poly.pdbx_strand_id
1 'polypeptide(L)'
;MLCWLVGLNQEGYIRFIEEHVEGILREYKNDVSQSPDAIYVTRDPYNLTASHVAAKLTEACLYSANILHKIKYKDSKDAFKDFKFDSEYSKLCYSTDAACLLCQLRDCVYACCHQLEFLKAQCNRKESEGGWQNCPYGQDTKTPSPLQAFLTDGPDSDFKTHPFDPCDICRKSRVNMGFREEYLPKNLQTGDTLSTILTPTCGGEDPLLTLCSYLTCITRRTPRTTGELVSFFHNFGGELHGASSQLSKLGSALSQPHDDCPDWDRLKDADLRAFKGARGSAPPTSTSNHNHSEDHPETLSTMLGCGIDNVNCPQLMTPITYRAYALYSSSFAHHYFSWTVYLPDRLWKSLLKLHYDLEKLQCHDSKSKSLHQCTKALPLLYTHGITPPDGALQPSITCSKVIAKLEQVVAGKPIASLITAMDTFLYNIRTPFLYTVFSLWLTATLYIAHSLLYRMDVLRIRSHLLTTRASHLIDVKALLAGSRRMLSLYKDIDYFDDDFHS
;
A
#
# COMPACT_ATOMS: atom_id res chain seq x y z
N MET A 1 -7.57 3.69 22.14
CA MET A 1 -8.33 3.37 20.91
C MET A 1 -9.64 2.63 21.18
N LEU A 2 -9.70 1.55 21.97
CA LEU A 2 -10.97 0.87 22.29
C LEU A 2 -12.02 1.81 22.90
N CYS A 3 -11.63 2.65 23.86
CA CYS A 3 -12.52 3.67 24.42
C CYS A 3 -13.03 4.66 23.35
N TRP A 4 -12.26 4.93 22.29
CA TRP A 4 -12.67 5.79 21.19
C TRP A 4 -13.81 5.17 20.37
N LEU A 5 -13.77 3.86 20.11
CA LEU A 5 -14.87 3.16 19.46
C LEU A 5 -16.13 3.13 20.34
N VAL A 6 -15.98 2.87 21.64
CA VAL A 6 -17.14 2.86 22.55
C VAL A 6 -17.76 4.26 22.66
N GLY A 7 -16.95 5.31 22.78
CA GLY A 7 -17.42 6.69 22.81
C GLY A 7 -18.14 7.10 21.52
N LEU A 8 -17.65 6.67 20.35
CA LEU A 8 -18.29 6.94 19.06
C LEU A 8 -19.75 6.44 19.02
N ASN A 9 -20.00 5.27 19.60
CA ASN A 9 -21.35 4.71 19.71
C ASN A 9 -22.22 5.49 20.72
N GLN A 10 -21.66 5.85 21.88
CA GLN A 10 -22.40 6.56 22.93
C GLN A 10 -22.83 7.97 22.49
N GLU A 11 -21.97 8.66 21.74
CA GLU A 11 -22.24 9.99 21.19
C GLU A 11 -23.13 9.97 19.92
N GLY A 12 -23.56 8.77 19.47
CA GLY A 12 -24.52 8.64 18.37
C GLY A 12 -23.96 8.84 16.96
N TYR A 13 -22.63 8.82 16.78
CA TYR A 13 -21.99 9.06 15.48
C TYR A 13 -22.16 7.92 14.46
N ILE A 14 -22.67 6.74 14.86
CA ILE A 14 -22.87 5.62 13.93
C ILE A 14 -23.80 6.02 12.78
N ARG A 15 -24.93 6.67 13.08
CA ARG A 15 -25.89 7.12 12.05
C ARG A 15 -25.27 8.14 11.10
N PHE A 16 -24.45 9.04 11.65
CA PHE A 16 -23.75 10.05 10.86
C PHE A 16 -22.75 9.42 9.88
N ILE A 17 -22.05 8.35 10.28
CA ILE A 17 -21.16 7.59 9.39
C ILE A 17 -21.96 6.78 8.37
N GLU A 18 -23.08 6.19 8.77
CA GLU A 18 -23.98 5.46 7.86
C GLU A 18 -24.47 6.36 6.71
N GLU A 19 -25.01 7.53 7.02
CA GLU A 19 -25.48 8.53 6.04
C GLU A 19 -24.35 8.95 5.07
N HIS A 20 -23.13 9.13 5.59
CA HIS A 20 -21.99 9.49 4.74
C HIS A 20 -21.53 8.33 3.84
N VAL A 21 -21.49 7.10 4.37
CA VAL A 21 -21.16 5.91 3.57
C VAL A 21 -22.19 5.69 2.49
N GLU A 22 -23.48 5.87 2.77
CA GLU A 22 -24.55 5.79 1.77
C GLU A 22 -24.30 6.76 0.60
N GLY A 23 -23.90 8.01 0.90
CA GLY A 23 -23.48 8.99 -0.11
C GLY A 23 -22.32 8.48 -0.99
N ILE A 24 -21.28 7.90 -0.39
CA ILE A 24 -20.14 7.32 -1.12
C ILE A 24 -20.61 6.16 -2.01
N LEU A 25 -21.45 5.25 -1.50
CA LEU A 25 -21.91 4.09 -2.27
C LEU A 25 -22.75 4.51 -3.48
N ARG A 26 -23.55 5.58 -3.35
CA ARG A 26 -24.34 6.16 -4.45
C ARG A 26 -23.48 6.76 -5.56
N GLU A 27 -22.36 7.40 -5.21
CA GLU A 27 -21.44 8.02 -6.17
C GLU A 27 -20.74 6.96 -7.05
N TYR A 28 -20.32 5.84 -6.48
CA TYR A 28 -19.54 4.80 -7.16
C TYR A 28 -20.40 3.68 -7.79
N LYS A 29 -21.64 4.04 -8.15
CA LYS A 29 -22.58 3.14 -8.80
C LYS A 29 -22.25 2.99 -10.28
N ASN A 30 -21.89 1.78 -10.70
CA ASN A 30 -21.63 1.46 -12.11
C ASN A 30 -22.79 0.70 -12.79
N ASP A 31 -23.78 0.21 -12.03
CA ASP A 31 -24.82 -0.69 -12.56
C ASP A 31 -26.22 -0.27 -12.09
N VAL A 32 -27.09 0.09 -13.03
CA VAL A 32 -28.46 0.56 -12.78
C VAL A 32 -29.33 -0.53 -12.14
N SER A 33 -28.93 -1.80 -12.27
CA SER A 33 -29.66 -2.98 -11.78
C SER A 33 -29.51 -3.29 -10.28
N GLN A 34 -28.55 -2.66 -9.59
CA GLN A 34 -28.35 -2.84 -8.14
C GLN A 34 -29.18 -1.86 -7.31
N SER A 35 -29.52 -2.28 -6.08
CA SER A 35 -30.11 -1.40 -5.05
C SER A 35 -29.28 -0.11 -4.95
N PRO A 36 -29.92 1.08 -4.83
CA PRO A 36 -29.23 2.36 -4.87
C PRO A 36 -28.13 2.54 -3.82
N ASP A 37 -28.14 1.74 -2.75
CA ASP A 37 -27.27 1.91 -1.59
C ASP A 37 -26.30 0.73 -1.37
N ALA A 38 -25.95 -0.01 -2.44
CA ALA A 38 -25.10 -1.19 -2.38
C ALA A 38 -23.99 -1.19 -3.45
N ILE A 39 -22.81 -1.71 -3.10
CA ILE A 39 -21.74 -2.04 -4.06
C ILE A 39 -21.41 -3.52 -4.02
N TYR A 40 -21.08 -4.09 -5.18
CA TYR A 40 -20.59 -5.47 -5.25
C TYR A 40 -19.20 -5.58 -4.61
N VAL A 41 -18.99 -6.61 -3.78
CA VAL A 41 -17.70 -6.96 -3.18
C VAL A 41 -17.37 -8.44 -3.42
N THR A 42 -16.08 -8.79 -3.42
CA THR A 42 -15.62 -10.13 -3.84
C THR A 42 -15.88 -11.25 -2.83
N ARG A 43 -16.23 -10.91 -1.58
CA ARG A 43 -16.55 -11.85 -0.50
C ARG A 43 -17.85 -11.45 0.20
N ASP A 44 -18.34 -12.29 1.09
CA ASP A 44 -19.51 -12.01 1.94
C ASP A 44 -19.44 -10.57 2.50
N PRO A 45 -20.51 -9.76 2.36
CA PRO A 45 -21.88 -10.11 1.96
C PRO A 45 -22.16 -10.13 0.44
N TYR A 46 -21.12 -9.99 -0.40
CA TYR A 46 -21.18 -9.78 -1.86
C TYR A 46 -21.86 -8.48 -2.32
N ASN A 47 -22.78 -7.92 -1.54
CA ASN A 47 -23.38 -6.61 -1.72
C ASN A 47 -23.23 -5.81 -0.42
N LEU A 48 -22.22 -4.95 -0.37
CA LEU A 48 -21.92 -4.13 0.80
C LEU A 48 -22.80 -2.87 0.79
N THR A 49 -23.51 -2.63 1.88
CA THR A 49 -24.41 -1.47 2.06
C THR A 49 -23.93 -0.62 3.23
N ALA A 50 -24.43 0.62 3.32
CA ALA A 50 -24.17 1.47 4.48
C ALA A 50 -24.66 0.84 5.79
N SER A 51 -25.82 0.18 5.76
CA SER A 51 -26.38 -0.54 6.91
C SER A 51 -25.51 -1.73 7.37
N HIS A 52 -24.87 -2.45 6.45
CA HIS A 52 -23.89 -3.48 6.82
C HIS A 52 -22.68 -2.89 7.55
N VAL A 53 -22.19 -1.73 7.11
CA VAL A 53 -21.08 -1.02 7.77
C VAL A 53 -21.50 -0.52 9.15
N ALA A 54 -22.68 0.09 9.26
CA ALA A 54 -23.22 0.60 10.53
C ALA A 54 -23.48 -0.52 11.55
N ALA A 55 -24.04 -1.65 11.10
CA ALA A 55 -24.23 -2.84 11.94
C ALA A 55 -22.89 -3.39 12.43
N LYS A 56 -21.90 -3.57 11.54
CA LYS A 56 -20.57 -4.04 11.93
C LYS A 56 -19.80 -3.05 12.80
N LEU A 57 -20.01 -1.75 12.60
CA LEU A 57 -19.48 -0.72 13.49
C LEU A 57 -20.08 -0.85 14.90
N THR A 58 -21.39 -1.03 14.99
CA THR A 58 -22.08 -1.26 16.28
C THR A 58 -21.55 -2.51 16.98
N GLU A 59 -21.42 -3.63 16.26
CA GLU A 59 -20.83 -4.87 16.78
C GLU A 59 -19.39 -4.66 17.27
N ALA A 60 -18.55 -3.94 16.51
CA ALA A 60 -17.17 -3.65 16.89
C ALA A 60 -17.08 -2.75 18.14
N CYS A 61 -17.99 -1.78 18.30
CA CYS A 61 -18.09 -0.95 19.50
C CYS A 61 -18.49 -1.78 20.72
N LEU A 62 -19.48 -2.68 20.58
CA LEU A 62 -19.88 -3.61 21.64
C LEU A 62 -18.76 -4.59 22.00
N TYR A 63 -18.07 -5.11 20.99
CA TYR A 63 -16.90 -5.97 21.18
C TYR A 63 -15.78 -5.23 21.94
N SER A 64 -15.51 -3.98 21.58
CA SER A 64 -14.53 -3.14 22.28
C SER A 64 -14.91 -2.91 23.74
N ALA A 65 -16.19 -2.63 24.02
CA ALA A 65 -16.69 -2.49 25.39
C ALA A 65 -16.55 -3.79 26.19
N ASN A 66 -16.83 -4.94 25.56
CA ASN A 66 -16.69 -6.25 26.17
C ASN A 66 -15.23 -6.59 26.51
N ILE A 67 -14.28 -6.29 25.61
CA ILE A 67 -12.84 -6.44 25.87
C ILE A 67 -12.43 -5.58 27.08
N LEU A 68 -12.79 -4.29 27.08
CA LEU A 68 -12.46 -3.38 28.18
C LEU A 68 -13.04 -3.86 29.52
N HIS A 69 -14.27 -4.38 29.52
CA HIS A 69 -14.89 -4.95 30.71
C HIS A 69 -14.16 -6.21 31.19
N LYS A 70 -13.99 -7.20 30.32
CA LYS A 70 -13.42 -8.51 30.67
C LYS A 70 -11.95 -8.48 31.04
N ILE A 71 -11.16 -7.56 30.48
CA ILE A 71 -9.76 -7.38 30.89
C ILE A 71 -9.70 -7.03 32.39
N LYS A 72 -10.54 -6.10 32.84
CA LYS A 72 -10.55 -5.63 34.23
C LYS A 72 -11.31 -6.58 35.17
N TYR A 73 -12.45 -7.10 34.72
CA TYR A 73 -13.46 -7.76 35.54
C TYR A 73 -13.78 -9.20 35.09
N LYS A 74 -12.83 -9.91 34.46
CA LYS A 74 -12.94 -11.27 33.88
C LYS A 74 -14.14 -12.14 34.29
N ASP A 75 -14.44 -12.26 35.59
CA ASP A 75 -15.51 -13.11 36.14
C ASP A 75 -16.53 -12.38 37.02
N SER A 76 -16.46 -11.05 37.12
CA SER A 76 -17.37 -10.27 37.95
C SER A 76 -18.62 -9.83 37.17
N LYS A 77 -19.79 -10.03 37.81
CA LYS A 77 -21.06 -9.42 37.42
C LYS A 77 -21.16 -7.95 37.83
N ASP A 78 -20.14 -7.43 38.50
CA ASP A 78 -20.09 -6.03 38.87
C ASP A 78 -20.16 -5.19 37.59
N ALA A 79 -21.18 -4.34 37.54
CA ALA A 79 -21.30 -3.33 36.51
C ALA A 79 -20.04 -2.45 36.52
N PHE A 80 -19.79 -1.75 35.41
CA PHE A 80 -18.74 -0.76 35.23
C PHE A 80 -18.92 0.49 36.14
N LYS A 81 -19.33 0.31 37.41
CA LYS A 81 -19.73 1.36 38.36
C LYS A 81 -18.62 2.39 38.59
N ASP A 82 -17.37 1.96 38.52
CA ASP A 82 -16.21 2.81 38.79
C ASP A 82 -15.64 3.52 37.54
N PHE A 83 -16.08 3.15 36.32
CA PHE A 83 -15.57 3.79 35.11
C PHE A 83 -16.39 5.03 34.79
N LYS A 84 -15.74 6.18 34.97
CA LYS A 84 -16.32 7.49 34.71
C LYS A 84 -16.31 7.77 33.21
N PHE A 85 -17.29 7.20 32.51
CA PHE A 85 -17.49 7.34 31.08
C PHE A 85 -17.37 8.79 30.61
N ASP A 86 -18.07 9.73 31.23
CA ASP A 86 -18.05 11.15 30.85
C ASP A 86 -16.64 11.78 30.93
N SER A 87 -15.85 11.40 31.94
CA SER A 87 -14.50 11.96 32.12
C SER A 87 -13.48 11.37 31.14
N GLU A 88 -13.68 10.13 30.69
CA GLU A 88 -12.80 9.50 29.70
C GLU A 88 -13.22 9.86 28.27
N TYR A 89 -14.51 10.02 28.03
CA TYR A 89 -15.05 10.36 26.72
C TYR A 89 -14.95 11.83 26.36
N SER A 90 -15.00 12.73 27.35
CA SER A 90 -14.71 14.16 27.13
C SER A 90 -13.28 14.45 26.64
N LYS A 91 -12.36 13.50 26.76
CA LYS A 91 -10.99 13.59 26.22
C LYS A 91 -10.90 13.12 24.76
N LEU A 92 -11.95 12.48 24.23
CA LEU A 92 -11.99 11.96 22.88
C LEU A 92 -12.41 13.07 21.91
N CYS A 93 -11.85 13.04 20.70
CA CYS A 93 -12.17 13.99 19.66
C CYS A 93 -12.83 13.26 18.49
N TYR A 94 -13.93 13.81 18.00
CA TYR A 94 -14.63 13.36 16.80
C TYR A 94 -14.81 14.57 15.89
N SER A 95 -14.41 14.42 14.63
CA SER A 95 -14.64 15.45 13.62
C SER A 95 -16.13 15.67 13.39
N THR A 96 -16.54 16.94 13.24
CA THR A 96 -17.89 17.31 12.80
C THR A 96 -18.08 17.15 11.29
N ASP A 97 -16.99 17.14 10.51
CA ASP A 97 -16.99 16.77 9.10
C ASP A 97 -17.01 15.24 8.93
N ALA A 98 -17.94 14.73 8.13
CA ALA A 98 -18.19 13.31 7.98
C ALA A 98 -17.04 12.57 7.28
N ALA A 99 -16.39 13.20 6.30
CA ALA A 99 -15.27 12.60 5.58
C ALA A 99 -14.03 12.48 6.48
N CYS A 100 -13.76 13.52 7.27
CA CYS A 100 -12.70 13.52 8.27
C CYS A 100 -12.99 12.50 9.39
N LEU A 101 -14.24 12.39 9.86
CA LEU A 101 -14.63 11.40 10.86
C LEU A 101 -14.47 9.98 10.32
N LEU A 102 -14.85 9.71 9.06
CA LEU A 102 -14.64 8.41 8.44
C LEU A 102 -13.14 8.07 8.33
N CYS A 103 -12.28 9.05 8.07
CA CYS A 103 -10.82 8.88 8.09
C CYS A 103 -10.30 8.56 9.50
N GLN A 104 -10.78 9.26 10.52
CA GLN A 104 -10.44 8.99 11.93
C GLN A 104 -10.88 7.58 12.32
N LEU A 105 -12.12 7.18 11.97
CA LEU A 105 -12.65 5.85 12.23
C LEU A 105 -11.78 4.77 11.58
N ARG A 106 -11.49 4.91 10.28
CA ARG A 106 -10.63 3.98 9.54
C ARG A 106 -9.28 3.79 10.22
N ASP A 107 -8.60 4.88 10.57
CA ASP A 107 -7.25 4.79 11.15
C ASP A 107 -7.29 4.25 12.58
N CYS A 108 -8.31 4.60 13.38
CA CYS A 108 -8.52 4.05 14.71
C CYS A 108 -8.82 2.54 14.67
N VAL A 109 -9.75 2.10 13.81
CA VAL A 109 -10.09 0.68 13.64
C VAL A 109 -8.89 -0.11 13.16
N TYR A 110 -8.17 0.40 12.16
CA TYR A 110 -6.98 -0.26 11.64
C TYR A 110 -5.89 -0.41 12.72
N ALA A 111 -5.61 0.65 13.48
CA ALA A 111 -4.63 0.60 14.55
C ALA A 111 -5.08 -0.35 15.69
N CYS A 112 -6.37 -0.37 16.06
CA CYS A 112 -6.92 -1.37 16.97
C CYS A 112 -6.68 -2.79 16.47
N CYS A 113 -7.06 -3.10 15.21
CA CYS A 113 -6.83 -4.42 14.62
C CYS A 113 -5.35 -4.80 14.67
N HIS A 114 -4.45 -3.89 14.30
CA HIS A 114 -3.03 -4.16 14.31
C HIS A 114 -2.51 -4.56 15.70
N GLN A 115 -2.93 -3.86 16.75
CA GLN A 115 -2.52 -4.19 18.11
C GLN A 115 -3.16 -5.49 18.62
N LEU A 116 -4.47 -5.64 18.43
CA LEU A 116 -5.22 -6.76 18.99
C LEU A 116 -4.92 -8.09 18.29
N GLU A 117 -4.74 -8.09 16.96
CA GLU A 117 -4.35 -9.30 16.23
C GLU A 117 -2.94 -9.74 16.61
N PHE A 118 -2.01 -8.81 16.77
CA PHE A 118 -0.67 -9.14 17.26
C PHE A 118 -0.72 -9.72 18.68
N LEU A 119 -1.45 -9.07 19.58
CA LEU A 119 -1.62 -9.51 20.95
C LEU A 119 -2.25 -10.91 21.03
N LYS A 120 -3.30 -11.14 20.24
CA LYS A 120 -3.98 -12.44 20.13
C LYS A 120 -3.04 -13.52 19.59
N ALA A 121 -2.28 -13.23 18.53
CA ALA A 121 -1.31 -14.16 17.97
C ALA A 121 -0.23 -14.53 19.00
N GLN A 122 0.32 -13.56 19.74
CA GLN A 122 1.30 -13.85 20.79
C GLN A 122 0.69 -14.64 21.94
N CYS A 123 -0.50 -14.26 22.42
CA CYS A 123 -1.17 -14.93 23.53
C CYS A 123 -1.63 -16.37 23.20
N ASN A 124 -1.79 -16.72 21.92
CA ASN A 124 -2.10 -18.09 21.50
C ASN A 124 -0.87 -19.01 21.45
N ARG A 125 0.34 -18.45 21.46
CA ARG A 125 1.58 -19.19 21.25
C ARG A 125 2.25 -19.56 22.57
N LYS A 126 2.81 -20.77 22.63
CA LYS A 126 3.52 -21.28 23.81
C LYS A 126 4.85 -20.55 24.01
N GLU A 127 5.35 -20.54 25.23
CA GLU A 127 6.66 -19.97 25.56
C GLU A 127 7.81 -20.68 24.81
N SER A 128 7.69 -21.99 24.56
CA SER A 128 8.62 -22.76 23.72
C SER A 128 8.70 -22.30 22.26
N GLU A 129 7.76 -21.45 21.84
CA GLU A 129 7.67 -20.83 20.52
C GLU A 129 7.87 -19.30 20.61
N GLY A 130 8.24 -18.78 21.80
CA GLY A 130 8.33 -17.36 22.15
C GLY A 130 7.01 -16.60 22.10
N GLY A 131 5.90 -17.29 22.38
CA GLY A 131 4.61 -16.65 22.62
C GLY A 131 4.37 -16.31 24.09
N TRP A 132 3.22 -15.72 24.35
CA TRP A 132 2.82 -15.15 25.63
C TRP A 132 1.69 -15.91 26.32
N GLN A 133 1.36 -17.14 25.89
CA GLN A 133 0.23 -17.90 26.44
C GLN A 133 0.24 -18.01 27.98
N ASN A 134 1.42 -18.25 28.57
CA ASN A 134 1.56 -18.37 30.02
C ASN A 134 2.14 -17.10 30.68
N CYS A 135 2.34 -16.02 29.93
CA CYS A 135 2.87 -14.78 30.51
C CYS A 135 1.83 -14.15 31.44
N PRO A 136 2.21 -13.79 32.68
CA PRO A 136 1.27 -13.22 33.64
C PRO A 136 1.03 -11.73 33.39
N TYR A 137 -0.18 -11.25 33.61
CA TYR A 137 -0.55 -9.83 33.61
C TYR A 137 -1.55 -9.51 34.74
N GLY A 138 -1.53 -8.29 35.26
CA GLY A 138 -2.37 -7.87 36.40
C GLY A 138 -1.73 -6.79 37.27
N GLN A 139 -2.45 -6.35 38.30
CA GLN A 139 -2.00 -5.33 39.26
C GLN A 139 -0.81 -5.81 40.12
N ASP A 140 -0.85 -7.05 40.60
CA ASP A 140 0.14 -7.58 41.55
C ASP A 140 1.37 -8.24 40.87
N THR A 141 1.76 -7.77 39.67
CA THR A 141 2.91 -8.34 38.96
C THR A 141 4.24 -7.86 39.56
N LYS A 142 4.95 -8.74 40.28
CA LYS A 142 6.25 -8.44 40.92
C LYS A 142 7.39 -8.18 39.92
N THR A 143 7.28 -8.77 38.72
CA THR A 143 8.20 -8.55 37.60
C THR A 143 7.35 -8.37 36.34
N PRO A 144 7.52 -7.27 35.60
CA PRO A 144 6.74 -7.02 34.39
C PRO A 144 7.05 -8.10 33.35
N SER A 145 6.02 -8.82 32.91
CA SER A 145 6.15 -9.75 31.79
C SER A 145 6.14 -8.99 30.46
N PRO A 146 6.63 -9.58 29.35
CA PRO A 146 6.52 -8.96 28.02
C PRO A 146 5.08 -8.59 27.65
N LEU A 147 4.11 -9.43 28.06
CA LEU A 147 2.68 -9.17 27.88
C LEU A 147 2.23 -7.94 28.67
N GLN A 148 2.58 -7.87 29.95
CA GLN A 148 2.25 -6.74 30.82
C GLN A 148 2.86 -5.44 30.25
N ALA A 149 4.14 -5.46 29.87
CA ALA A 149 4.85 -4.31 29.31
C ALA A 149 4.23 -3.83 28.00
N PHE A 150 3.78 -4.75 27.14
CA PHE A 150 3.08 -4.39 25.90
C PHE A 150 1.70 -3.76 26.17
N LEU A 151 0.95 -4.26 27.16
CA LEU A 151 -0.35 -3.70 27.53
C LEU A 151 -0.23 -2.31 28.16
N THR A 152 0.78 -2.09 29.00
CA THR A 152 0.97 -0.84 29.74
C THR A 152 1.85 0.18 29.03
N ASP A 153 2.39 -0.16 27.85
CA ASP A 153 3.42 0.60 27.15
C ASP A 153 4.62 0.94 28.06
N GLY A 154 4.99 -0.02 28.92
CA GLY A 154 6.06 0.15 29.89
C GLY A 154 7.45 0.32 29.23
N PRO A 155 8.44 0.87 29.96
CA PRO A 155 9.79 1.07 29.44
C PRO A 155 10.49 -0.23 29.02
N ASP A 156 10.05 -1.37 29.58
CA ASP A 156 10.55 -2.71 29.28
C ASP A 156 9.91 -3.32 28.02
N SER A 157 9.01 -2.61 27.34
CA SER A 157 8.42 -3.07 26.07
C SER A 157 9.43 -2.93 24.94
N ASP A 158 9.82 -4.05 24.33
CA ASP A 158 10.72 -4.05 23.16
C ASP A 158 10.06 -3.49 21.89
N PHE A 159 8.74 -3.25 21.91
CA PHE A 159 7.95 -2.88 20.73
C PHE A 159 7.81 -1.36 20.58
N LYS A 160 8.17 -0.86 19.40
CA LYS A 160 8.06 0.58 19.09
C LYS A 160 6.65 0.97 18.65
N THR A 161 5.90 1.55 19.58
CA THR A 161 4.56 2.10 19.40
C THR A 161 4.56 3.63 19.44
N HIS A 162 3.50 4.25 18.93
CA HIS A 162 3.30 5.69 18.96
C HIS A 162 2.18 6.08 19.93
N PRO A 163 2.29 7.22 20.63
CA PRO A 163 1.20 7.73 21.45
C PRO A 163 -0.09 7.86 20.66
N PHE A 164 -1.21 7.48 21.29
CA PHE A 164 -2.54 7.71 20.75
C PHE A 164 -2.89 9.19 20.86
N ASP A 165 -3.19 9.81 19.73
CA ASP A 165 -3.72 11.17 19.66
C ASP A 165 -5.17 11.07 19.17
N PRO A 166 -6.18 11.33 20.02
CA PRO A 166 -7.59 11.25 19.63
C PRO A 166 -7.99 12.20 18.49
N CYS A 167 -7.24 13.29 18.30
CA CYS A 167 -7.50 14.30 17.26
C CYS A 167 -6.78 13.95 15.95
N ASP A 168 -5.59 13.36 16.04
CA ASP A 168 -4.74 13.02 14.88
C ASP A 168 -4.12 11.61 14.96
N ILE A 169 -4.95 10.62 14.64
CA ILE A 169 -4.55 9.21 14.52
C ILE A 169 -3.89 8.93 13.16
N CYS A 170 -3.87 9.90 12.25
CA CYS A 170 -3.55 9.65 10.86
C CYS A 170 -2.16 9.05 10.68
N ARG A 171 -2.08 8.01 9.83
CA ARG A 171 -0.83 7.38 9.39
C ARG A 171 -0.04 6.59 10.44
N LYS A 172 -0.60 6.31 11.62
CA LYS A 172 0.04 5.47 12.64
C LYS A 172 -0.64 4.10 12.73
N SER A 173 0.05 3.05 12.29
CA SER A 173 -0.42 1.65 12.43
C SER A 173 -0.12 1.07 13.81
N ARG A 174 1.01 1.48 14.41
CA ARG A 174 1.48 1.00 15.71
C ARG A 174 1.19 2.05 16.77
N VAL A 175 0.19 1.81 17.60
CA VAL A 175 -0.29 2.77 18.59
C VAL A 175 -0.25 2.11 19.96
N ASN A 176 0.12 2.90 20.96
CA ASN A 176 0.15 2.49 22.36
C ASN A 176 -1.18 1.86 22.82
N MET A 177 -1.08 0.80 23.61
CA MET A 177 -2.26 0.10 24.17
C MET A 177 -2.93 0.94 25.27
N GLY A 178 -2.15 1.61 26.10
CA GLY A 178 -2.56 2.63 27.05
C GLY A 178 -3.19 2.10 28.34
N PHE A 179 -3.06 0.80 28.65
CA PHE A 179 -3.63 0.27 29.90
C PHE A 179 -2.80 0.73 31.10
N ARG A 180 -3.46 1.27 32.11
CA ARG A 180 -2.87 1.55 33.42
C ARG A 180 -3.08 0.37 34.34
N GLU A 181 -2.27 0.24 35.38
CA GLU A 181 -2.41 -0.82 36.39
C GLU A 181 -3.85 -0.89 36.95
N GLU A 182 -4.49 0.25 37.18
CA GLU A 182 -5.88 0.35 37.65
C GLU A 182 -6.94 -0.24 36.70
N TYR A 183 -6.60 -0.41 35.41
CA TYR A 183 -7.46 -1.02 34.40
C TYR A 183 -7.22 -2.52 34.23
N LEU A 184 -6.17 -3.05 34.86
CA LEU A 184 -5.83 -4.47 34.83
C LEU A 184 -6.52 -5.23 35.97
N PRO A 185 -6.64 -6.56 35.85
CA PRO A 185 -7.31 -7.35 36.87
C PRO A 185 -6.49 -7.35 38.17
N LYS A 186 -7.19 -7.35 39.31
CA LYS A 186 -6.56 -7.49 40.64
C LYS A 186 -5.83 -8.83 40.76
N ASN A 187 -6.54 -9.90 40.42
CA ASN A 187 -5.98 -11.24 40.40
C ASN A 187 -5.11 -11.42 39.16
N LEU A 188 -3.95 -12.06 39.33
CA LEU A 188 -3.05 -12.41 38.24
C LEU A 188 -3.76 -13.27 37.18
N GLN A 189 -3.65 -12.87 35.92
CA GLN A 189 -4.17 -13.60 34.77
C GLN A 189 -3.04 -13.96 33.79
N THR A 190 -3.31 -14.83 32.82
CA THR A 190 -2.32 -15.29 31.82
C THR A 190 -2.71 -14.89 30.40
N GLY A 191 -1.77 -14.91 29.46
CA GLY A 191 -2.06 -14.63 28.04
C GLY A 191 -3.17 -15.50 27.44
N ASP A 192 -3.28 -16.77 27.82
CA ASP A 192 -4.35 -17.69 27.39
C ASP A 192 -5.76 -17.14 27.70
N THR A 193 -5.89 -16.57 28.90
CA THR A 193 -7.10 -15.85 29.31
C THR A 193 -7.37 -14.66 28.41
N LEU A 194 -6.34 -13.86 28.12
CA LEU A 194 -6.47 -12.69 27.29
C LEU A 194 -6.84 -13.06 25.85
N SER A 195 -6.27 -14.13 25.30
CA SER A 195 -6.63 -14.65 23.99
C SER A 195 -8.11 -15.07 23.94
N THR A 196 -8.61 -15.69 25.01
CA THR A 196 -10.03 -16.04 25.16
C THR A 196 -10.91 -14.78 25.18
N ILE A 197 -10.47 -13.70 25.84
CA ILE A 197 -11.18 -12.41 25.85
C ILE A 197 -11.21 -11.76 24.45
N LEU A 198 -10.10 -11.86 23.70
CA LEU A 198 -9.95 -11.37 22.32
C LEU A 198 -10.55 -12.32 21.27
N THR A 199 -11.24 -13.38 21.70
CA THR A 199 -11.94 -14.28 20.80
C THR A 199 -13.44 -14.00 20.89
N PRO A 200 -14.10 -13.62 19.78
CA PRO A 200 -15.53 -13.33 19.77
C PRO A 200 -16.35 -14.51 20.29
N THR A 201 -17.23 -14.28 21.26
CA THR A 201 -18.01 -15.32 21.94
C THR A 201 -19.19 -15.88 21.13
N CYS A 202 -19.63 -15.19 20.07
CA CYS A 202 -20.91 -15.49 19.41
C CYS A 202 -20.82 -16.39 18.17
N GLY A 203 -19.65 -16.94 17.83
CA GLY A 203 -19.47 -17.75 16.62
C GLY A 203 -19.60 -16.90 15.35
N GLY A 204 -18.47 -16.57 14.73
CA GLY A 204 -18.42 -15.69 13.56
C GLY A 204 -17.03 -15.12 13.34
N GLU A 205 -16.87 -14.34 12.29
CA GLU A 205 -15.64 -13.57 12.07
C GLU A 205 -15.48 -12.46 13.12
N ASP A 206 -14.25 -12.05 13.41
CA ASP A 206 -13.98 -10.95 14.33
C ASP A 206 -14.61 -9.65 13.80
N PRO A 207 -15.55 -9.02 14.54
CA PRO A 207 -16.32 -7.89 14.03
C PRO A 207 -15.43 -6.68 13.74
N LEU A 208 -14.35 -6.49 14.52
CA LEU A 208 -13.42 -5.41 14.31
C LEU A 208 -12.59 -5.65 13.03
N LEU A 209 -12.16 -6.89 12.80
CA LEU A 209 -11.40 -7.26 11.61
C LEU A 209 -12.27 -7.18 10.34
N THR A 210 -13.53 -7.64 10.41
CA THR A 210 -14.50 -7.49 9.31
C THR A 210 -14.75 -6.01 9.01
N LEU A 211 -15.02 -5.19 10.03
CA LEU A 211 -15.17 -3.74 9.88
C LEU A 211 -13.92 -3.10 9.26
N CYS A 212 -12.72 -3.51 9.68
CA CYS A 212 -11.47 -3.02 9.11
C CYS A 212 -11.36 -3.32 7.62
N SER A 213 -11.82 -4.49 7.16
CA SER A 213 -11.83 -4.82 5.73
C SER A 213 -12.84 -3.97 4.94
N TYR A 214 -14.02 -3.73 5.51
CA TYR A 214 -15.04 -2.86 4.92
C TYR A 214 -14.52 -1.43 4.77
N LEU A 215 -13.97 -0.86 5.84
CA LEU A 215 -13.42 0.49 5.84
C LEU A 215 -12.21 0.59 4.92
N THR A 216 -11.33 -0.41 4.87
CA THR A 216 -10.17 -0.44 3.95
C THR A 216 -10.61 -0.41 2.49
N CYS A 217 -11.65 -1.18 2.14
CA CYS A 217 -12.25 -1.19 0.81
C CYS A 217 -12.90 0.16 0.47
N ILE A 218 -13.84 0.63 1.31
CA ILE A 218 -14.61 1.88 1.06
C ILE A 218 -13.70 3.09 1.02
N THR A 219 -12.72 3.19 1.92
CA THR A 219 -11.83 4.37 1.98
C THR A 219 -10.60 4.25 1.08
N ARG A 220 -10.43 3.12 0.39
CA ARG A 220 -9.26 2.83 -0.45
C ARG A 220 -7.95 3.12 0.30
N ARG A 221 -7.79 2.50 1.49
CA ARG A 221 -6.58 2.69 2.31
C ARG A 221 -5.38 2.02 1.64
N THR A 222 -4.47 2.82 1.09
CA THR A 222 -3.22 2.31 0.50
C THR A 222 -2.41 1.48 1.50
N PRO A 223 -1.91 0.28 1.11
CA PRO A 223 -1.03 -0.52 1.96
C PRO A 223 0.34 0.14 2.11
N ARG A 224 0.87 0.17 3.33
CA ARG A 224 2.07 0.96 3.69
C ARG A 224 3.20 0.14 4.29
N THR A 225 2.87 -0.84 5.14
CA THR A 225 3.87 -1.72 5.78
C THR A 225 4.19 -2.93 4.90
N THR A 226 5.27 -3.65 5.19
CA THR A 226 5.63 -4.88 4.47
C THR A 226 4.50 -5.91 4.54
N GLY A 227 3.94 -6.12 5.74
CA GLY A 227 2.79 -7.00 5.95
C GLY A 227 1.56 -6.59 5.14
N GLU A 228 1.24 -5.28 5.09
CA GLU A 228 0.11 -4.78 4.29
C GLU A 228 0.32 -5.00 2.78
N LEU A 229 1.52 -4.71 2.27
CA LEU A 229 1.86 -4.92 0.86
C LEU A 229 1.76 -6.41 0.48
N VAL A 230 2.37 -7.28 1.30
CA VAL A 230 2.29 -8.73 1.13
C VAL A 230 0.84 -9.21 1.16
N SER A 231 0.03 -8.71 2.09
CA SER A 231 -1.40 -9.05 2.21
C SER A 231 -2.19 -8.63 0.97
N PHE A 232 -1.96 -7.41 0.48
CA PHE A 232 -2.60 -6.90 -0.73
C PHE A 232 -2.24 -7.77 -1.93
N PHE A 233 -0.95 -7.92 -2.28
CA PHE A 233 -0.57 -8.68 -3.47
C PHE A 233 -0.95 -10.16 -3.40
N HIS A 234 -0.90 -10.75 -2.20
CA HIS A 234 -1.31 -12.15 -2.02
C HIS A 234 -2.82 -12.33 -2.18
N ASN A 235 -3.66 -11.51 -1.53
CA ASN A 235 -5.11 -11.61 -1.68
C ASN A 235 -5.54 -11.19 -3.09
N PHE A 236 -5.08 -10.04 -3.57
CA PHE A 236 -5.45 -9.47 -4.86
C PHE A 236 -5.20 -10.45 -6.02
N GLY A 237 -4.05 -11.11 -6.07
CA GLY A 237 -3.75 -12.10 -7.12
C GLY A 237 -4.74 -13.27 -7.18
N GLY A 238 -5.37 -13.63 -6.05
CA GLY A 238 -6.42 -14.65 -5.99
C GLY A 238 -7.79 -14.14 -6.41
N GLU A 239 -8.10 -12.88 -6.11
CA GLU A 239 -9.42 -12.27 -6.35
C GLU A 239 -9.63 -11.86 -7.82
N LEU A 240 -8.59 -11.83 -8.65
CA LEU A 240 -8.67 -11.52 -10.09
C LEU A 240 -9.30 -12.64 -10.94
N HIS A 241 -9.30 -13.89 -10.45
CA HIS A 241 -9.78 -15.05 -11.19
C HIS A 241 -10.85 -15.80 -10.37
N GLY A 242 -11.91 -16.24 -11.03
CA GLY A 242 -12.94 -17.11 -10.45
C GLY A 242 -12.56 -18.59 -10.45
N ALA A 243 -13.48 -19.43 -9.96
CA ALA A 243 -13.28 -20.88 -9.77
C ALA A 243 -12.92 -21.66 -11.06
N SER A 244 -13.29 -21.14 -12.23
CA SER A 244 -13.04 -21.76 -13.54
C SER A 244 -11.83 -21.18 -14.29
N SER A 245 -10.97 -20.40 -13.62
CA SER A 245 -9.92 -19.57 -14.24
C SER A 245 -10.45 -18.45 -15.16
N GLN A 246 -11.76 -18.24 -15.22
CA GLN A 246 -12.36 -17.04 -15.83
C GLN A 246 -12.04 -15.80 -14.98
N LEU A 247 -11.99 -14.62 -15.60
CA LEU A 247 -11.80 -13.38 -14.86
C LEU A 247 -12.98 -13.14 -13.91
N SER A 248 -12.68 -12.73 -12.68
CA SER A 248 -13.72 -12.27 -11.75
C SER A 248 -14.32 -10.95 -12.24
N LYS A 249 -15.37 -10.44 -11.58
CA LYS A 249 -15.89 -9.09 -11.88
C LYS A 249 -14.81 -8.02 -11.73
N LEU A 250 -13.93 -8.16 -10.72
CA LEU A 250 -12.80 -7.27 -10.51
C LEU A 250 -11.74 -7.42 -11.61
N GLY A 251 -11.36 -8.66 -11.95
CA GLY A 251 -10.41 -8.92 -13.04
C GLY A 251 -10.91 -8.37 -14.37
N SER A 252 -12.19 -8.55 -14.65
CA SER A 252 -12.84 -8.03 -15.86
C SER A 252 -12.84 -6.51 -15.89
N ALA A 253 -13.13 -5.85 -14.77
CA ALA A 253 -13.11 -4.39 -14.66
C ALA A 253 -11.70 -3.81 -14.91
N LEU A 254 -10.64 -4.49 -14.45
CA LEU A 254 -9.24 -4.07 -14.68
C LEU A 254 -8.77 -4.30 -16.12
N SER A 255 -9.44 -5.19 -16.86
CA SER A 255 -9.16 -5.47 -18.27
C SER A 255 -9.89 -4.53 -19.23
N GLN A 256 -10.73 -3.63 -18.72
CA GLN A 256 -11.42 -2.60 -19.50
C GLN A 256 -10.74 -1.25 -19.30
N PRO A 257 -10.63 -0.43 -20.36
CA PRO A 257 -10.15 0.94 -20.22
C PRO A 257 -11.15 1.78 -19.42
N HIS A 258 -10.66 2.83 -18.77
CA HIS A 258 -11.53 3.84 -18.17
C HIS A 258 -12.34 4.57 -19.26
N ASP A 259 -13.53 5.04 -18.92
CA ASP A 259 -14.33 5.90 -19.80
C ASP A 259 -13.49 7.10 -20.26
N ASP A 260 -13.60 7.45 -21.55
CA ASP A 260 -12.82 8.51 -22.20
C ASP A 260 -11.29 8.35 -22.17
N CYS A 261 -10.78 7.19 -21.75
CA CYS A 261 -9.35 6.88 -21.79
C CYS A 261 -8.99 5.99 -23.01
N PRO A 262 -7.75 6.06 -23.49
CA PRO A 262 -7.32 5.23 -24.62
C PRO A 262 -7.39 3.72 -24.33
N ASP A 263 -7.57 2.91 -25.37
CA ASP A 263 -7.67 1.43 -25.30
C ASP A 263 -6.49 0.71 -24.62
N TRP A 264 -5.38 1.41 -24.43
CA TRP A 264 -4.18 0.90 -23.78
C TRP A 264 -4.16 1.12 -22.25
N ASP A 265 -5.11 1.87 -21.67
CA ASP A 265 -5.25 2.09 -20.23
C ASP A 265 -5.96 0.93 -19.51
N ARG A 266 -5.45 -0.29 -19.70
CA ARG A 266 -6.03 -1.51 -19.13
C ARG A 266 -4.98 -2.59 -18.92
N LEU A 267 -5.22 -3.48 -17.95
CA LEU A 267 -4.38 -4.67 -17.76
C LEU A 267 -4.68 -5.69 -18.85
N LYS A 268 -3.62 -6.27 -19.43
CA LYS A 268 -3.72 -7.38 -20.38
C LYS A 268 -3.62 -8.71 -19.63
N ASP A 269 -3.95 -9.80 -20.32
CA ASP A 269 -3.87 -11.16 -19.76
C ASP A 269 -2.47 -11.53 -19.25
N ALA A 270 -1.41 -10.96 -19.83
CA ALA A 270 -0.05 -11.15 -19.34
C ALA A 270 0.16 -10.50 -17.97
N ASP A 271 -0.38 -9.29 -17.78
CA ASP A 271 -0.28 -8.53 -16.53
C ASP A 271 -1.04 -9.24 -15.41
N LEU A 272 -2.29 -9.64 -15.68
CA LEU A 272 -3.14 -10.36 -14.73
C LEU A 272 -2.53 -11.71 -14.31
N ARG A 273 -1.89 -12.42 -15.24
CA ARG A 273 -1.15 -13.65 -14.95
C ARG A 273 0.08 -13.38 -14.08
N ALA A 274 0.74 -12.24 -14.22
CA ALA A 274 1.86 -11.87 -13.34
C ALA A 274 1.40 -11.67 -11.89
N PHE A 275 0.24 -11.05 -11.66
CA PHE A 275 -0.34 -10.95 -10.30
C PHE A 275 -0.70 -12.32 -9.71
N LYS A 276 -1.32 -13.20 -10.51
CA LYS A 276 -1.61 -14.58 -10.10
C LYS A 276 -0.33 -15.35 -9.78
N GLY A 277 0.70 -15.20 -10.61
CA GLY A 277 2.01 -15.83 -10.42
C GLY A 277 2.75 -15.34 -9.17
N ALA A 278 2.67 -14.04 -8.85
CA ALA A 278 3.30 -13.46 -7.66
C ALA A 278 2.75 -14.07 -6.36
N ARG A 279 1.46 -14.39 -6.33
CA ARG A 279 0.85 -15.19 -5.25
C ARG A 279 1.36 -16.64 -5.31
N GLY A 280 1.08 -17.32 -6.41
CA GLY A 280 1.24 -18.77 -6.60
C GLY A 280 0.06 -19.32 -7.42
N SER A 281 0.32 -20.32 -8.26
CA SER A 281 -0.63 -20.80 -9.28
C SER A 281 -1.92 -21.46 -8.73
N ALA A 282 -1.93 -21.85 -7.46
CA ALA A 282 -3.01 -22.61 -6.82
C ALA A 282 -3.84 -21.72 -5.87
N PRO A 283 -5.18 -21.88 -5.85
CA PRO A 283 -6.04 -21.20 -4.88
C PRO A 283 -5.83 -21.76 -3.46
N PRO A 284 -6.07 -20.95 -2.41
CA PRO A 284 -5.83 -21.34 -1.01
C PRO A 284 -6.73 -22.49 -0.52
N THR A 285 -7.80 -22.80 -1.25
CA THR A 285 -8.80 -23.83 -0.92
C THR A 285 -8.64 -25.12 -1.74
N SER A 286 -7.61 -25.23 -2.60
CA SER A 286 -7.39 -26.45 -3.37
C SER A 286 -6.86 -27.57 -2.46
N THR A 287 -7.72 -28.55 -2.17
CA THR A 287 -7.42 -29.77 -1.42
C THR A 287 -6.79 -30.87 -2.30
N SER A 288 -6.26 -30.52 -3.47
CA SER A 288 -5.72 -31.53 -4.40
C SER A 288 -4.45 -32.15 -3.85
N ASN A 289 -4.43 -33.48 -3.75
CA ASN A 289 -3.32 -34.35 -3.30
C ASN A 289 -2.03 -34.29 -4.17
N HIS A 290 -1.81 -33.23 -4.94
CA HIS A 290 -0.57 -33.02 -5.68
C HIS A 290 0.46 -32.31 -4.79
N ASN A 291 1.74 -32.63 -4.98
CA ASN A 291 2.85 -32.07 -4.22
C ASN A 291 2.95 -30.55 -4.43
N HIS A 292 2.24 -29.76 -3.61
CA HIS A 292 2.24 -28.29 -3.62
C HIS A 292 3.64 -27.65 -3.47
N SER A 293 4.66 -28.42 -3.08
CA SER A 293 6.04 -27.96 -3.01
C SER A 293 6.61 -27.56 -4.37
N GLU A 294 6.09 -28.11 -5.47
CA GLU A 294 6.56 -27.81 -6.84
C GLU A 294 5.81 -26.64 -7.50
N ASP A 295 4.64 -26.26 -6.99
CA ASP A 295 3.76 -25.25 -7.61
C ASP A 295 3.98 -23.81 -7.13
N HIS A 296 4.79 -23.62 -6.07
CA HIS A 296 5.04 -22.31 -5.44
C HIS A 296 6.52 -21.99 -5.15
N PRO A 297 7.50 -22.35 -6.00
CA PRO A 297 8.85 -21.87 -5.79
C PRO A 297 8.89 -20.34 -5.92
N GLU A 298 9.48 -19.67 -4.92
CA GLU A 298 9.81 -18.24 -4.96
C GLU A 298 8.60 -17.27 -5.02
N THR A 299 7.41 -17.71 -4.59
CA THR A 299 6.20 -16.86 -4.57
C THR A 299 5.90 -16.31 -3.17
N LEU A 300 4.95 -15.39 -3.06
CA LEU A 300 4.48 -14.90 -1.75
C LEU A 300 3.87 -16.03 -0.89
N SER A 301 3.26 -17.05 -1.52
CA SER A 301 2.78 -18.24 -0.80
C SER A 301 3.90 -19.09 -0.20
N THR A 302 5.16 -18.97 -0.66
CA THR A 302 6.30 -19.59 0.03
C THR A 302 6.48 -19.03 1.45
N MET A 303 6.13 -17.75 1.68
CA MET A 303 6.21 -17.11 3.00
C MET A 303 4.94 -17.33 3.83
N LEU A 304 3.78 -17.21 3.19
CA LEU A 304 2.47 -17.22 3.85
C LEU A 304 1.85 -18.62 4.00
N GLY A 305 2.39 -19.61 3.31
CA GLY A 305 1.81 -20.94 3.19
C GLY A 305 0.54 -20.97 2.32
N CYS A 306 0.06 -22.19 2.04
CA CYS A 306 -1.22 -22.41 1.35
C CYS A 306 -2.37 -22.70 2.32
N GLY A 307 -2.08 -22.80 3.62
CA GLY A 307 -3.04 -23.07 4.69
C GLY A 307 -2.32 -23.26 6.03
N ILE A 308 -3.06 -23.19 7.13
CA ILE A 308 -2.51 -23.29 8.50
C ILE A 308 -1.91 -24.68 8.77
N ASP A 309 -2.57 -25.73 8.28
CA ASP A 309 -2.20 -27.13 8.54
C ASP A 309 -1.51 -27.81 7.33
N ASN A 310 -1.14 -27.05 6.29
CA ASN A 310 -0.56 -27.65 5.09
C ASN A 310 0.93 -28.00 5.31
N VAL A 311 1.19 -29.26 5.62
CA VAL A 311 2.54 -29.80 5.86
C VAL A 311 3.45 -29.64 4.64
N ASN A 312 2.91 -29.65 3.44
CA ASN A 312 3.67 -29.54 2.18
C ASN A 312 4.00 -28.09 1.79
N CYS A 313 3.35 -27.10 2.41
CA CYS A 313 3.60 -25.66 2.20
C CYS A 313 3.46 -24.90 3.54
N PRO A 314 4.45 -25.04 4.45
CA PRO A 314 4.36 -24.50 5.80
C PRO A 314 4.45 -22.98 5.80
N GLN A 315 3.67 -22.36 6.68
CA GLN A 315 3.68 -20.91 6.88
C GLN A 315 4.97 -20.48 7.61
N LEU A 316 5.72 -19.55 7.02
CA LEU A 316 6.94 -19.01 7.61
C LEU A 316 6.67 -17.75 8.46
N MET A 317 5.69 -16.95 8.07
CA MET A 317 5.28 -15.73 8.75
C MET A 317 3.88 -15.29 8.32
N THR A 318 3.21 -14.51 9.16
CA THR A 318 1.84 -14.02 8.94
C THR A 318 1.79 -12.50 9.03
N PRO A 319 1.21 -11.79 8.05
CA PRO A 319 0.90 -10.38 8.18
C PRO A 319 -0.16 -10.17 9.25
N ILE A 320 0.09 -9.25 10.17
CA ILE A 320 -0.80 -9.00 11.32
C ILE A 320 -2.21 -8.59 10.86
N THR A 321 -2.30 -7.75 9.82
CA THR A 321 -3.58 -7.26 9.28
C THR A 321 -3.92 -7.91 7.94
N TYR A 322 -3.65 -9.21 7.79
CA TYR A 322 -3.86 -9.92 6.51
C TYR A 322 -5.29 -9.78 5.98
N ARG A 323 -6.30 -9.94 6.85
CA ARG A 323 -7.72 -9.85 6.46
C ARG A 323 -8.19 -8.43 6.14
N ALA A 324 -7.51 -7.39 6.62
CA ALA A 324 -7.87 -6.01 6.29
C ALA A 324 -7.78 -5.73 4.78
N TYR A 325 -6.90 -6.46 4.08
CA TYR A 325 -6.67 -6.36 2.64
C TYR A 325 -7.24 -7.57 1.87
N ALA A 326 -8.36 -8.13 2.33
CA ALA A 326 -8.98 -9.31 1.73
C ALA A 326 -10.32 -9.05 1.01
N LEU A 327 -10.81 -7.82 1.01
CA LEU A 327 -12.09 -7.44 0.41
C LEU A 327 -11.89 -6.39 -0.68
N TYR A 328 -12.48 -6.62 -1.85
CA TYR A 328 -12.36 -5.73 -3.01
C TYR A 328 -13.73 -5.48 -3.66
N SER A 329 -13.85 -4.37 -4.38
CA SER A 329 -15.02 -4.03 -5.20
C SER A 329 -14.59 -3.65 -6.61
N SER A 330 -15.31 -4.12 -7.62
CA SER A 330 -15.06 -3.72 -9.01
C SER A 330 -15.30 -2.22 -9.24
N SER A 331 -16.14 -1.56 -8.43
CA SER A 331 -16.37 -0.11 -8.50
C SER A 331 -15.10 0.71 -8.24
N PHE A 332 -14.12 0.15 -7.53
CA PHE A 332 -12.85 0.82 -7.22
C PHE A 332 -11.69 0.29 -8.07
N ALA A 333 -11.96 -0.43 -9.16
CA ALA A 333 -10.92 -1.05 -10.00
C ALA A 333 -9.78 -0.09 -10.35
N HIS A 334 -10.07 1.15 -10.74
CA HIS A 334 -9.04 2.12 -11.12
C HIS A 334 -8.14 2.60 -9.95
N HIS A 335 -8.66 2.60 -8.72
CA HIS A 335 -7.83 2.88 -7.55
C HIS A 335 -6.83 1.73 -7.33
N TYR A 336 -7.31 0.49 -7.44
CA TYR A 336 -6.44 -0.69 -7.35
C TYR A 336 -5.48 -0.75 -8.53
N PHE A 337 -5.89 -0.34 -9.72
CA PHE A 337 -5.04 -0.26 -10.89
C PHE A 337 -3.82 0.64 -10.64
N SER A 338 -4.03 1.84 -10.10
CA SER A 338 -2.93 2.72 -9.67
C SER A 338 -1.99 2.02 -8.67
N TRP A 339 -2.55 1.28 -7.70
CA TRP A 339 -1.74 0.55 -6.74
C TRP A 339 -0.94 -0.59 -7.40
N THR A 340 -1.57 -1.33 -8.30
CA THR A 340 -0.94 -2.44 -9.02
C THR A 340 0.24 -1.98 -9.86
N VAL A 341 0.20 -0.74 -10.38
CA VAL A 341 1.29 -0.15 -11.17
C VAL A 341 2.44 0.33 -10.27
N TYR A 342 2.16 1.03 -9.18
CA TYR A 342 3.21 1.70 -8.39
C TYR A 342 3.72 0.92 -7.17
N LEU A 343 2.95 -0.02 -6.64
CA LEU A 343 3.32 -0.76 -5.43
C LEU A 343 4.22 -1.99 -5.63
N PRO A 344 4.38 -2.63 -6.81
CA PRO A 344 5.27 -3.79 -6.94
C PRO A 344 6.73 -3.49 -6.57
N ASP A 345 7.26 -2.35 -7.03
CA ASP A 345 8.60 -1.89 -6.64
C ASP A 345 8.68 -1.63 -5.13
N ARG A 346 7.61 -1.08 -4.54
CA ARG A 346 7.53 -0.88 -3.08
C ARG A 346 7.48 -2.19 -2.32
N LEU A 347 6.76 -3.21 -2.81
CA LEU A 347 6.73 -4.55 -2.25
C LEU A 347 8.15 -5.13 -2.23
N TRP A 348 8.84 -5.12 -3.37
CA TRP A 348 10.19 -5.66 -3.50
C TRP A 348 11.18 -4.94 -2.56
N LYS A 349 11.20 -3.60 -2.58
CA LYS A 349 12.05 -2.81 -1.66
C LYS A 349 11.76 -3.09 -0.19
N SER A 350 10.49 -3.29 0.16
CA SER A 350 10.05 -3.56 1.52
C SER A 350 10.48 -4.96 2.01
N LEU A 351 10.40 -5.96 1.14
CA LEU A 351 10.89 -7.32 1.41
C LEU A 351 12.42 -7.37 1.47
N LEU A 352 13.11 -6.69 0.56
CA LEU A 352 14.57 -6.56 0.59
C LEU A 352 15.05 -5.88 1.88
N LYS A 353 14.33 -4.84 2.33
CA LYS A 353 14.62 -4.18 3.61
C LYS A 353 14.44 -5.12 4.79
N LEU A 354 13.34 -5.87 4.83
CA LEU A 354 13.10 -6.88 5.86
C LEU A 354 14.23 -7.93 5.88
N HIS A 355 14.69 -8.38 4.71
CA HIS A 355 15.81 -9.31 4.58
C HIS A 355 17.08 -8.74 5.19
N TYR A 356 17.48 -7.54 4.76
CA TYR A 356 18.68 -6.88 5.25
C TYR A 356 18.62 -6.61 6.76
N ASP A 357 17.48 -6.17 7.28
CA ASP A 357 17.31 -5.91 8.71
C ASP A 357 17.41 -7.21 9.53
N LEU A 358 16.91 -8.35 9.01
CA LEU A 358 17.06 -9.67 9.64
C LEU A 358 18.50 -10.19 9.59
N GLU A 359 19.20 -9.99 8.48
CA GLU A 359 20.61 -10.37 8.30
C GLU A 359 21.53 -9.58 9.25
N LYS A 360 21.31 -8.26 9.34
CA LYS A 360 22.07 -7.35 10.22
C LYS A 360 21.95 -7.70 11.70
N LEU A 361 20.85 -8.33 12.11
CA LEU A 361 20.68 -8.80 13.49
C LEU A 361 21.61 -9.97 13.86
N GLN A 362 22.52 -10.38 12.96
CA GLN A 362 23.53 -11.44 13.18
C GLN A 362 22.91 -12.70 13.77
N CYS A 363 21.79 -13.15 13.18
CA CYS A 363 21.26 -14.48 13.47
C CYS A 363 22.23 -15.62 13.04
N HIS A 364 23.42 -15.28 12.55
CA HIS A 364 24.51 -16.16 12.14
C HIS A 364 25.45 -16.56 13.29
N ASP A 365 25.52 -15.79 14.39
CA ASP A 365 26.51 -16.04 15.45
C ASP A 365 26.14 -17.25 16.32
N SER A 366 26.61 -18.40 15.86
CA SER A 366 26.82 -19.67 16.56
C SER A 366 25.58 -20.36 17.15
N LYS A 367 25.18 -21.45 16.48
CA LYS A 367 24.02 -22.33 16.71
C LYS A 367 22.67 -21.68 16.40
N SER A 368 22.25 -21.75 15.14
CA SER A 368 20.86 -21.98 14.68
C SER A 368 19.76 -21.68 15.72
N LYS A 369 19.67 -20.44 16.21
CA LYS A 369 18.62 -20.07 17.16
C LYS A 369 17.30 -20.07 16.39
N SER A 370 16.27 -20.60 17.02
CA SER A 370 14.91 -20.46 16.49
C SER A 370 14.55 -18.98 16.39
N LEU A 371 13.65 -18.63 15.47
CA LEU A 371 13.20 -17.25 15.26
C LEU A 371 12.76 -16.57 16.57
N HIS A 372 12.16 -17.35 17.46
CA HIS A 372 11.64 -16.90 18.74
C HIS A 372 12.70 -16.72 19.84
N GLN A 373 13.85 -17.41 19.75
CA GLN A 373 14.96 -17.23 20.68
C GLN A 373 15.81 -15.98 20.36
N CYS A 374 15.60 -15.37 19.19
CA CYS A 374 16.21 -14.11 18.85
C CYS A 374 15.35 -12.96 19.40
N THR A 375 15.76 -12.42 20.56
CA THR A 375 15.02 -11.36 21.28
C THR A 375 14.72 -10.14 20.40
N LYS A 376 15.60 -9.82 19.44
CA LYS A 376 15.44 -8.67 18.53
C LYS A 376 14.62 -8.97 17.28
N ALA A 377 14.37 -10.23 16.94
CA ALA A 377 13.67 -10.60 15.70
C ALA A 377 12.17 -10.27 15.78
N LEU A 378 11.51 -10.57 16.90
CA LEU A 378 10.07 -10.35 17.04
C LEU A 378 9.68 -8.85 16.98
N PRO A 379 10.36 -7.92 17.68
CA PRO A 379 10.12 -6.48 17.54
C PRO A 379 10.38 -5.96 16.12
N LEU A 380 11.35 -6.53 15.41
CA LEU A 380 11.62 -6.19 14.02
C LEU A 380 10.46 -6.64 13.12
N LEU A 381 10.02 -7.89 13.22
CA LEU A 381 8.87 -8.40 12.46
C LEU A 381 7.60 -7.56 12.71
N TYR A 382 7.33 -7.23 13.97
CA TYR A 382 6.24 -6.34 14.35
C TYR A 382 6.36 -4.96 13.69
N THR A 383 7.57 -4.41 13.60
CA THR A 383 7.82 -3.14 12.89
C THR A 383 7.48 -3.24 11.38
N HIS A 384 7.63 -4.42 10.79
CA HIS A 384 7.25 -4.69 9.40
C HIS A 384 5.77 -5.10 9.24
N GLY A 385 5.00 -5.19 10.32
CA GLY A 385 3.59 -5.61 10.30
C GLY A 385 3.41 -7.12 10.14
N ILE A 386 4.39 -7.89 10.59
CA ILE A 386 4.46 -9.34 10.46
C ILE A 386 4.58 -9.96 11.85
N THR A 387 3.94 -11.10 12.06
CA THR A 387 4.07 -11.94 13.24
C THR A 387 4.52 -13.35 12.82
N PRO A 388 5.13 -14.13 13.72
CA PRO A 388 5.41 -15.54 13.44
C PRO A 388 4.13 -16.33 13.15
N PRO A 389 4.22 -17.49 12.46
CA PRO A 389 3.07 -18.25 12.01
C PRO A 389 2.16 -18.67 13.16
N ASP A 390 0.86 -18.75 12.86
CA ASP A 390 -0.16 -19.26 13.79
C ASP A 390 -0.25 -20.79 13.68
N GLY A 391 -0.38 -21.48 14.82
CA GLY A 391 -0.62 -22.93 14.88
C GLY A 391 0.41 -23.73 15.68
N ALA A 392 -0.08 -24.71 16.45
CA ALA A 392 0.69 -25.49 17.43
C ALA A 392 1.58 -26.61 16.84
N LEU A 393 1.60 -26.78 15.51
CA LEU A 393 2.16 -27.96 14.82
C LEU A 393 3.30 -27.65 13.86
N GLN A 394 3.82 -26.42 13.84
CA GLN A 394 4.92 -26.06 12.94
C GLN A 394 6.28 -26.31 13.60
N PRO A 395 7.24 -26.97 12.90
CA PRO A 395 8.58 -27.20 13.43
C PRO A 395 9.28 -25.87 13.70
N SER A 396 10.15 -25.81 14.71
CA SER A 396 10.88 -24.60 15.09
C SER A 396 11.64 -24.01 13.89
N ILE A 397 11.12 -22.92 13.33
CA ILE A 397 11.74 -22.26 12.17
C ILE A 397 12.96 -21.47 12.66
N THR A 398 14.10 -21.70 12.04
CA THR A 398 15.36 -21.00 12.32
C THR A 398 15.40 -19.68 11.54
N CYS A 399 16.04 -18.65 12.11
CA CYS A 399 16.21 -17.37 11.42
C CYS A 399 16.89 -17.54 10.05
N SER A 400 17.89 -18.42 9.95
CA SER A 400 18.59 -18.70 8.69
C SER A 400 17.67 -19.24 7.60
N LYS A 401 16.69 -20.08 7.97
CA LYS A 401 15.70 -20.61 7.02
C LYS A 401 14.76 -19.51 6.53
N VAL A 402 14.34 -18.60 7.41
CA VAL A 402 13.50 -17.44 7.03
C VAL A 402 14.26 -16.52 6.09
N ILE A 403 15.52 -16.18 6.43
CA ILE A 403 16.38 -15.30 5.62
C ILE A 403 16.59 -15.91 4.23
N ALA A 404 17.00 -17.19 4.15
CA ALA A 404 17.22 -17.86 2.86
C ALA A 404 15.94 -17.94 2.01
N LYS A 405 14.77 -18.16 2.63
CA LYS A 405 13.49 -18.19 1.91
C LYS A 405 13.06 -16.80 1.44
N LEU A 406 13.32 -15.77 2.25
CA LEU A 406 13.06 -14.39 1.88
C LEU A 406 13.96 -13.95 0.72
N GLU A 407 15.24 -14.33 0.75
CA GLU A 407 16.18 -14.13 -0.36
C GLU A 407 15.66 -14.78 -1.65
N GLN A 408 15.20 -16.03 -1.58
CA GLN A 408 14.60 -16.74 -2.72
C GLN A 408 13.38 -16.00 -3.29
N VAL A 409 12.48 -15.47 -2.45
CA VAL A 409 11.30 -14.73 -2.91
C VAL A 409 11.68 -13.38 -3.51
N VAL A 410 12.66 -12.68 -2.92
CA VAL A 410 13.13 -11.36 -3.39
C VAL A 410 13.92 -11.47 -4.70
N ALA A 411 14.74 -12.50 -4.86
CA ALA A 411 15.45 -12.83 -6.09
C ALA A 411 14.57 -13.57 -7.11
N GLY A 412 13.37 -13.96 -6.69
CA GLY A 412 12.48 -14.85 -7.42
C GLY A 412 11.94 -14.25 -8.70
N LYS A 413 11.74 -15.13 -9.69
CA LYS A 413 11.09 -14.77 -10.95
C LYS A 413 9.69 -14.14 -10.79
N PRO A 414 8.83 -14.56 -9.83
CA PRO A 414 7.46 -14.04 -9.73
C PRO A 414 7.37 -12.54 -9.45
N ILE A 415 8.13 -12.02 -8.47
CA ILE A 415 8.14 -10.59 -8.14
C ILE A 415 8.82 -9.79 -9.26
N ALA A 416 9.91 -10.30 -9.83
CA ALA A 416 10.57 -9.66 -10.96
C ALA A 416 9.65 -9.58 -12.20
N SER A 417 8.87 -10.62 -12.46
CA SER A 417 7.90 -10.65 -13.57
C SER A 417 6.77 -9.64 -13.33
N LEU A 418 6.32 -9.49 -12.08
CA LEU A 418 5.32 -8.49 -11.70
C LEU A 418 5.81 -7.06 -11.95
N ILE A 419 7.04 -6.75 -11.53
CA ILE A 419 7.66 -5.44 -11.77
C ILE A 419 7.83 -5.21 -13.28
N THR A 420 8.37 -6.19 -14.00
CA THR A 420 8.60 -6.11 -15.45
C THR A 420 7.28 -5.90 -16.22
N ALA A 421 6.20 -6.55 -15.80
CA ALA A 421 4.88 -6.36 -16.40
C ALA A 421 4.42 -4.90 -16.24
N MET A 422 4.56 -4.33 -15.04
CA MET A 422 4.16 -2.94 -14.78
C MET A 422 5.09 -1.92 -15.46
N ASP A 423 6.39 -2.20 -15.56
CA ASP A 423 7.33 -1.36 -16.33
C ASP A 423 6.99 -1.38 -17.82
N THR A 424 6.66 -2.55 -18.37
CA THR A 424 6.22 -2.72 -19.75
C THR A 424 4.92 -1.95 -19.99
N PHE A 425 3.98 -2.04 -19.04
CA PHE A 425 2.75 -1.27 -19.07
C PHE A 425 3.03 0.25 -19.10
N LEU A 426 3.81 0.77 -18.14
CA LEU A 426 4.19 2.19 -18.08
C LEU A 426 4.94 2.66 -19.34
N TYR A 427 5.78 1.81 -19.92
CA TYR A 427 6.45 2.09 -21.18
C TYR A 427 5.46 2.21 -22.34
N ASN A 428 4.52 1.26 -22.46
CA ASN A 428 3.50 1.28 -23.50
C ASN A 428 2.62 2.54 -23.42
N ILE A 429 2.24 2.94 -22.21
CA ILE A 429 1.52 4.20 -21.94
C ILE A 429 2.29 5.42 -22.45
N ARG A 430 3.62 5.46 -22.20
CA ARG A 430 4.47 6.62 -22.52
C ARG A 430 4.92 6.65 -23.98
N THR A 431 4.95 5.49 -24.64
CA THR A 431 5.40 5.31 -26.03
C THR A 431 4.79 6.30 -27.02
N PRO A 432 3.45 6.51 -27.09
CA PRO A 432 2.88 7.49 -28.00
C PRO A 432 3.38 8.91 -27.73
N PHE A 433 3.52 9.31 -26.46
CA PHE A 433 4.05 10.63 -26.09
C PHE A 433 5.53 10.78 -26.43
N LEU A 434 6.33 9.73 -26.27
CA LEU A 434 7.74 9.75 -26.68
C LEU A 434 7.87 9.93 -28.19
N TYR A 435 7.04 9.26 -28.99
CA TYR A 435 7.03 9.43 -30.44
C TYR A 435 6.51 10.79 -30.90
N THR A 436 5.50 11.37 -30.23
CA THR A 436 5.03 12.73 -30.56
C THR A 436 6.07 13.78 -30.22
N VAL A 437 6.76 13.66 -29.08
CA VAL A 437 7.87 14.55 -28.72
C VAL A 437 8.99 14.40 -29.74
N PHE A 438 9.39 13.17 -30.08
CA PHE A 438 10.42 12.92 -31.08
C PHE A 438 10.06 13.50 -32.46
N SER A 439 8.84 13.28 -32.96
CA SER A 439 8.40 13.78 -34.26
C SER A 439 8.28 15.31 -34.29
N LEU A 440 7.85 15.93 -33.19
CA LEU A 440 7.77 17.39 -33.06
C LEU A 440 9.17 18.01 -33.07
N TRP A 441 10.13 17.45 -32.33
CA TRP A 441 11.52 17.90 -32.35
C TRP A 441 12.18 17.69 -33.72
N LEU A 442 11.92 16.56 -34.37
CA LEU A 442 12.41 16.29 -35.73
C LEU A 442 11.86 17.33 -36.72
N THR A 443 10.55 17.60 -36.67
CA THR A 443 9.88 18.57 -37.54
C THR A 443 10.40 19.98 -37.30
N ALA A 444 10.55 20.40 -36.04
CA ALA A 444 11.12 21.70 -35.69
C ALA A 444 12.57 21.82 -36.21
N THR A 445 13.39 20.78 -36.04
CA THR A 445 14.77 20.76 -36.53
C THR A 445 14.84 20.87 -38.05
N LEU A 446 13.99 20.11 -38.76
CA LEU A 446 13.90 20.19 -40.22
C LEU A 446 13.43 21.57 -40.71
N TYR A 447 12.47 22.18 -40.02
CA TYR A 447 11.99 23.52 -40.35
C TYR A 447 13.07 24.60 -40.15
N ILE A 448 13.82 24.51 -39.05
CA ILE A 448 14.95 25.41 -38.79
C ILE A 448 16.05 25.21 -39.83
N ALA A 449 16.42 23.95 -40.11
CA ALA A 449 17.43 23.62 -41.13
C ALA A 449 17.02 24.12 -42.52
N HIS A 450 15.77 23.90 -42.91
CA HIS A 450 15.21 24.41 -44.16
C HIS A 450 15.29 25.94 -44.23
N SER A 451 14.89 26.64 -43.16
CA SER A 451 14.92 28.10 -43.10
C SER A 451 16.36 28.65 -43.18
N LEU A 452 17.33 27.99 -42.54
CA LEU A 452 18.74 28.37 -42.60
C LEU A 452 19.33 28.14 -43.99
N LEU A 453 19.11 26.96 -44.58
CA LEU A 453 19.59 26.62 -45.92
C LEU A 453 18.98 27.54 -46.97
N TYR A 454 17.66 27.76 -46.92
CA TYR A 454 16.97 28.68 -47.83
C TYR A 454 17.56 30.10 -47.74
N ARG A 455 17.82 30.60 -46.53
CA ARG A 455 18.47 31.92 -46.36
C ARG A 455 19.89 31.93 -46.94
N MET A 456 20.70 30.88 -46.73
CA MET A 456 22.04 30.81 -47.32
C MET A 456 21.98 30.74 -48.85
N ASP A 457 21.07 29.98 -49.43
CA ASP A 457 20.91 29.86 -50.88
C ASP A 457 20.45 31.18 -51.50
N VAL A 458 19.50 31.88 -50.87
CA VAL A 458 19.10 33.24 -51.28
C VAL A 458 20.27 34.21 -51.18
N LEU A 459 21.04 34.19 -50.09
CA LEU A 459 22.24 35.03 -49.94
C LEU A 459 23.30 34.70 -50.99
N ARG A 460 23.50 33.42 -51.31
CA ARG A 460 24.45 32.94 -52.33
C ARG A 460 24.04 33.37 -53.74
N ILE A 461 22.77 33.20 -54.09
CA ILE A 461 22.23 33.65 -55.39
C ILE A 461 22.31 35.17 -55.50
N ARG A 462 21.96 35.91 -54.43
CA ARG A 462 22.12 37.38 -54.39
C ARG A 462 23.57 37.81 -54.52
N SER A 463 24.50 37.14 -53.86
CA SER A 463 25.93 37.41 -53.99
C SER A 463 26.39 37.24 -55.43
N HIS A 464 25.99 36.15 -56.10
CA HIS A 464 26.35 35.94 -57.50
C HIS A 464 25.74 36.99 -58.44
N LEU A 465 24.46 37.35 -58.26
CA LEU A 465 23.79 38.41 -59.03
C LEU A 465 24.43 39.79 -58.83
N LEU A 466 24.89 40.10 -57.61
CA LEU A 466 25.61 41.35 -57.32
C LEU A 466 26.99 41.35 -57.97
N THR A 467 27.72 40.24 -57.91
CA THR A 467 29.05 40.13 -58.54
C THR A 467 28.99 40.17 -60.07
N THR A 468 27.96 39.63 -60.72
CA THR A 468 27.87 39.66 -62.19
C THR A 468 27.46 41.03 -62.74
N ARG A 469 26.75 41.86 -61.98
CA ARG A 469 26.44 43.24 -62.42
C ARG A 469 27.60 44.21 -62.25
N ALA A 470 28.44 44.05 -61.22
CA ALA A 470 29.52 45.00 -60.93
C ALA A 470 30.90 44.57 -61.47
N SER A 471 31.19 43.27 -61.60
CA SER A 471 32.55 42.83 -61.97
C SER A 471 32.92 43.08 -63.43
N HIS A 472 31.95 43.20 -64.34
CA HIS A 472 32.20 43.50 -65.75
C HIS A 472 32.21 45.01 -66.08
N LEU A 473 31.94 45.86 -65.09
CA LEU A 473 31.89 47.33 -65.25
C LEU A 473 33.09 48.06 -64.63
N ILE A 474 34.08 47.33 -64.11
CA ILE A 474 35.36 47.93 -63.72
C ILE A 474 36.24 47.99 -64.97
N ASP A 475 36.27 49.15 -65.62
CA ASP A 475 37.21 49.42 -66.71
C ASP A 475 38.64 49.26 -66.18
N VAL A 476 39.49 48.51 -66.88
CA VAL A 476 40.90 48.28 -66.53
C VAL A 476 41.67 49.62 -66.42
N LYS A 477 41.19 50.67 -67.12
CA LYS A 477 41.73 52.04 -66.99
C LYS A 477 41.53 52.65 -65.61
N ALA A 478 40.48 52.25 -64.89
CA ALA A 478 40.19 52.70 -63.54
C ALA A 478 41.19 52.13 -62.51
N LEU A 479 41.75 50.95 -62.77
CA LEU A 479 42.75 50.29 -61.91
C LEU A 479 44.19 50.75 -62.18
N LEU A 480 44.47 51.28 -63.37
CA LEU A 480 45.81 51.73 -63.78
C LEU A 480 46.00 53.26 -63.66
N ALA A 481 44.95 54.02 -63.38
CA ALA A 481 45.06 55.46 -63.16
C ALA A 481 45.60 55.74 -61.75
N GLY A 482 46.87 56.16 -61.67
CA GLY A 482 47.55 56.54 -60.43
C GLY A 482 47.06 57.85 -59.78
N SER A 483 45.86 58.32 -60.08
CA SER A 483 45.29 59.57 -59.54
C SER A 483 43.97 59.34 -58.82
N ARG A 484 43.86 59.81 -57.57
CA ARG A 484 42.69 59.69 -56.67
C ARG A 484 41.43 60.48 -57.09
N ARG A 485 41.37 61.06 -58.29
CA ARG A 485 40.17 61.74 -58.79
C ARG A 485 39.71 61.07 -60.08
N MET A 486 38.66 60.27 -59.99
CA MET A 486 37.94 59.76 -61.16
C MET A 486 36.91 60.79 -61.60
N LEU A 487 36.92 61.17 -62.88
CA LEU A 487 35.76 61.82 -63.48
C LEU A 487 34.66 60.77 -63.68
N SER A 488 33.45 61.09 -63.23
CA SER A 488 32.28 60.26 -63.50
C SER A 488 31.99 60.16 -65.00
N LEU A 489 31.70 58.94 -65.46
CA LEU A 489 31.34 58.65 -66.85
C LEU A 489 29.85 58.87 -67.15
N TYR A 490 29.08 59.35 -66.17
CA TYR A 490 27.68 59.71 -66.31
C TYR A 490 27.49 61.17 -65.90
N LYS A 491 26.74 61.92 -66.71
CA LYS A 491 26.33 63.28 -66.35
C LYS A 491 25.48 63.18 -65.07
N ASP A 492 25.95 63.83 -64.01
CA ASP A 492 25.32 64.01 -62.70
C ASP A 492 25.48 62.89 -61.63
N ILE A 493 26.53 62.04 -61.69
CA ILE A 493 26.83 61.11 -60.58
C ILE A 493 28.34 61.05 -60.29
N ASP A 494 28.83 61.79 -59.31
CA ASP A 494 30.19 61.59 -58.79
C ASP A 494 30.23 60.41 -57.81
N TYR A 495 31.14 59.47 -58.04
CA TYR A 495 31.22 58.21 -57.28
C TYR A 495 31.88 58.36 -55.90
N PHE A 496 32.53 59.49 -55.65
CA PHE A 496 33.21 59.80 -54.40
C PHE A 496 33.10 61.30 -54.12
N ASP A 497 31.99 61.73 -53.52
CA ASP A 497 31.96 62.98 -52.77
C ASP A 497 32.71 62.75 -51.45
N ASP A 498 34.02 62.93 -51.50
CA ASP A 498 34.84 63.12 -50.31
C ASP A 498 34.61 64.55 -49.82
N ASP A 499 33.68 64.73 -48.88
CA ASP A 499 33.54 65.96 -48.08
C ASP A 499 34.86 66.23 -47.33
N PHE A 500 35.73 67.04 -47.91
CA PHE A 500 36.89 67.63 -47.25
C PHE A 500 36.87 69.14 -47.37
N HIS A 501 36.17 69.77 -46.44
CA HIS A 501 36.56 71.05 -45.84
C HIS A 501 36.50 70.82 -44.32
N SER A 502 37.61 70.82 -43.57
CA SER A 502 38.31 72.00 -43.04
C SER A 502 37.37 73.03 -42.45
#